data_AF-A0A7C7S6R8-F1
#
_entry.id   AF-A0A7C7S6R8-F1
#
_cell.length_a   1.000
_cell.length_b   1.000
_cell.length_c   1.000
_cell.angle_alpha   90.00
_cell.angle_beta   90.00
_cell.angle_gamma   90.00
#
_symmetry.space_group_name_H-M   'P 1'
#
loop_
_entity.id
_entity.type
_entity.pdbx_description
1 polymer ?
#
loop_
_entity_poly.entity_id
_entity_poly.type
_entity_poly.pdbx_seq_one_letter_code
_entity_poly.pdbx_strand_id
1 'polypeptide(L)'
;MKKVKISANPNHPDPKKRFTHEITIVLGDEIKEKYEVVAKDFPADLPEFWIDPNDDKEKKIAWIANFGLRTPGGRFADTLPKGYRYQIEIPHLPGKTVYFDGSRVRELPGKVDGNKFIAELDLGDPPIGKTTG
;
A
#
# COMPACT_ATOMS: atom_id res chain seq x y z
N MET A 1 -3.98 -15.55 11.80
CA MET A 1 -3.91 -14.33 10.95
C MET A 1 -5.04 -13.36 11.28
N LYS A 2 -4.79 -12.05 11.16
CA LYS A 2 -5.79 -10.96 11.31
C LYS A 2 -5.94 -10.22 9.99
N LYS A 3 -7.18 -10.05 9.50
CA LYS A 3 -7.46 -9.28 8.27
C LYS A 3 -8.07 -7.92 8.62
N VAL A 4 -7.53 -6.86 8.04
CA VAL A 4 -8.04 -5.49 8.18
C VAL A 4 -8.30 -4.91 6.81
N LYS A 5 -9.48 -4.32 6.61
CA LYS A 5 -9.87 -3.69 5.35
C LYS A 5 -9.69 -2.17 5.45
N ILE A 6 -9.07 -1.59 4.43
CA ILE A 6 -9.07 -0.15 4.20
C ILE A 6 -10.09 0.10 3.09
N SER A 7 -11.25 0.63 3.47
CA SER A 7 -12.36 0.84 2.53
C SER A 7 -12.07 1.98 1.56
N ALA A 8 -12.61 1.86 0.34
CA ALA A 8 -12.63 2.96 -0.60
C ALA A 8 -13.52 4.10 -0.08
N ASN A 9 -13.11 5.34 -0.33
CA ASN A 9 -13.92 6.52 -0.13
C ASN A 9 -13.57 7.58 -1.19
N PRO A 10 -13.91 7.34 -2.47
CA PRO A 10 -13.47 8.20 -3.58
C PRO A 10 -14.05 9.61 -3.51
N ASN A 11 -15.16 9.80 -2.78
CA ASN A 11 -15.88 11.07 -2.68
C ASN A 11 -15.57 11.84 -1.39
N HIS A 12 -14.53 11.45 -0.64
CA HIS A 12 -14.15 12.17 0.57
C HIS A 12 -13.86 13.66 0.25
N PRO A 13 -14.37 14.63 1.05
CA PRO A 13 -14.16 16.05 0.78
C PRO A 13 -12.67 16.43 0.71
N ASP A 14 -11.87 15.95 1.67
CA ASP A 14 -10.41 16.05 1.65
C ASP A 14 -9.79 15.08 0.61
N PRO A 15 -9.09 15.58 -0.42
CA PRO A 15 -8.41 14.77 -1.43
C PRO A 15 -7.41 13.77 -0.85
N LYS A 16 -6.75 14.10 0.28
CA LYS A 16 -5.75 13.22 0.90
C LYS A 16 -6.35 11.94 1.48
N LYS A 17 -7.68 11.90 1.65
CA LYS A 17 -8.44 10.76 2.18
C LYS A 17 -9.25 10.03 1.10
N ARG A 18 -9.09 10.40 -0.17
CA ARG A 18 -9.83 9.80 -1.29
C ARG A 18 -9.19 8.48 -1.72
N PHE A 19 -9.48 7.41 -0.98
CA PHE A 19 -9.10 6.07 -1.41
C PHE A 19 -10.03 5.59 -2.51
N THR A 20 -9.48 5.18 -3.65
CA THR A 20 -10.28 4.81 -4.82
C THR A 20 -10.59 3.31 -4.85
N HIS A 21 -9.86 2.50 -4.09
CA HIS A 21 -10.02 1.05 -4.04
C HIS A 21 -9.96 0.53 -2.60
N GLU A 22 -10.73 -0.52 -2.33
CA GLU A 22 -10.58 -1.28 -1.07
C GLU A 22 -9.30 -2.13 -1.16
N ILE A 23 -8.51 -2.12 -0.10
CA ILE A 23 -7.39 -3.05 0.07
C ILE A 23 -7.56 -3.82 1.38
N THR A 24 -7.05 -5.06 1.42
CA THR A 24 -7.04 -5.87 2.64
C THR A 24 -5.61 -6.12 3.08
N ILE A 25 -5.31 -5.81 4.33
CA ILE A 25 -4.03 -6.07 4.99
C ILE A 25 -4.20 -7.31 5.87
N VAL A 26 -3.34 -8.31 5.68
CA VAL A 26 -3.36 -9.57 6.43
C VAL A 26 -2.10 -9.66 7.27
N LEU A 27 -2.28 -9.55 8.58
CA LEU A 27 -1.21 -9.67 9.57
C LEU A 27 -1.04 -11.13 9.99
N GLY A 28 0.20 -11.63 9.87
CA GLY A 28 0.64 -12.92 10.39
C GLY A 28 0.53 -13.01 11.92
N ASP A 29 0.57 -14.21 12.46
CA ASP A 29 0.42 -14.43 13.91
C ASP A 29 1.57 -13.80 14.73
N GLU A 30 2.73 -13.63 14.11
CA GLU A 30 3.94 -13.02 14.67
C GLU A 30 3.87 -11.49 14.86
N ILE A 31 2.95 -10.82 14.15
CA ILE A 31 2.79 -9.35 14.17
C ILE A 31 1.36 -8.87 14.48
N LYS A 32 0.33 -9.72 14.38
CA LYS A 32 -1.09 -9.30 14.55
C LYS A 32 -1.42 -8.66 15.92
N GLU A 33 -0.69 -9.05 16.97
CA GLU A 33 -0.85 -8.50 18.34
C GLU A 33 0.10 -7.32 18.60
N LYS A 34 1.09 -7.11 17.73
CA LYS A 34 2.11 -6.05 17.86
C LYS A 34 1.75 -4.79 17.07
N TYR A 35 0.85 -4.91 16.09
CA TYR A 35 0.49 -3.82 15.20
C TYR A 35 -1.01 -3.77 14.93
N GLU A 36 -1.49 -2.55 14.81
CA GLU A 36 -2.79 -2.19 14.28
C GLU A 36 -2.63 -1.57 12.90
N VAL A 37 -3.49 -1.94 11.96
CA VAL A 37 -3.53 -1.31 10.63
C VAL A 37 -4.46 -0.10 10.71
N VAL A 38 -3.97 1.08 10.36
CA VAL A 38 -4.73 2.33 10.42
C VAL A 38 -4.66 3.02 9.06
N ALA A 39 -5.80 3.45 8.53
CA ALA A 39 -5.85 4.31 7.35
C ALA A 39 -5.08 5.61 7.59
N LYS A 40 -4.27 6.04 6.61
CA LYS A 40 -3.51 7.29 6.68
C LYS A 40 -3.86 8.19 5.50
N ASP A 41 -3.84 9.49 5.73
CA ASP A 41 -3.91 10.47 4.66
C ASP A 41 -2.73 10.28 3.70
N PHE A 42 -2.94 10.52 2.41
CA PHE A 42 -1.83 10.57 1.46
C PHE A 42 -0.86 11.71 1.80
N PRO A 43 0.46 11.47 1.79
CA PRO A 43 1.46 12.52 1.81
C PRO A 43 1.24 13.53 0.68
N ALA A 44 1.60 14.79 0.92
CA ALA A 44 1.38 15.86 -0.06
C ALA A 44 2.36 15.82 -1.24
N ASP A 45 3.49 15.12 -1.07
CA ASP A 45 4.66 15.07 -1.95
C ASP A 45 4.81 13.72 -2.65
N LEU A 46 3.72 12.95 -2.77
CA LEU A 46 3.78 11.70 -3.51
C LEU A 46 4.11 11.93 -4.99
N PRO A 47 5.06 11.18 -5.56
CA PRO A 47 5.38 11.28 -6.97
C PRO A 47 4.15 11.00 -7.86
N GLU A 48 3.98 11.79 -8.90
CA GLU A 48 2.91 11.58 -9.90
C GLU A 48 3.31 10.61 -11.00
N PHE A 49 4.61 10.35 -11.15
CA PHE A 49 5.19 9.54 -12.22
C PHE A 49 6.24 8.57 -11.69
N TRP A 50 6.42 7.47 -12.41
CA TRP A 50 7.47 6.48 -12.17
C TRP A 50 8.06 6.03 -13.49
N ILE A 51 9.38 5.96 -13.56
CA ILE A 51 10.09 5.36 -14.69
C ILE A 51 10.14 3.86 -14.44
N ASP A 52 9.41 3.12 -15.26
CA ASP A 52 9.35 1.66 -15.15
C ASP A 52 10.72 1.06 -15.53
N PRO A 53 11.39 0.34 -14.62
CA PRO A 53 12.74 -0.19 -14.86
C PRO A 53 12.77 -1.30 -15.92
N ASN A 54 11.61 -1.83 -16.34
CA ASN A 54 11.56 -2.88 -17.35
C ASN A 54 11.52 -2.33 -18.79
N ASP A 55 10.97 -1.13 -19.00
CA ASP A 55 10.80 -0.53 -20.34
C ASP A 55 11.33 0.91 -20.45
N ASP A 56 11.89 1.47 -19.37
CA ASP A 56 12.40 2.83 -19.23
C ASP A 56 11.39 3.93 -19.60
N LYS A 57 10.08 3.61 -19.62
CA LYS A 57 9.04 4.59 -19.90
C LYS A 57 8.49 5.20 -18.63
N GLU A 58 8.24 6.50 -18.71
CA GLU A 58 7.48 7.21 -17.70
C GLU A 58 6.02 6.73 -17.70
N LYS A 59 5.53 6.34 -16.54
CA LYS A 59 4.14 5.96 -16.29
C LYS A 59 3.56 6.91 -15.25
N LYS A 60 2.35 7.42 -15.50
CA LYS A 60 1.61 8.19 -14.49
C LYS A 60 1.13 7.25 -13.38
N ILE A 61 1.05 7.73 -12.15
CA ILE A 61 0.59 6.96 -10.99
C ILE A 61 -0.77 7.48 -10.56
N ALA A 62 -1.69 6.56 -10.32
CA ALA A 62 -2.90 6.82 -9.55
C ALA A 62 -2.75 6.17 -8.18
N TRP A 63 -2.63 6.98 -7.12
CA TRP A 63 -2.61 6.51 -5.74
C TRP A 63 -4.00 6.03 -5.32
N ILE A 64 -4.09 4.82 -4.76
CA ILE A 64 -5.36 4.13 -4.54
C ILE A 64 -5.73 3.97 -3.07
N ALA A 65 -4.75 3.82 -2.19
CA ALA A 65 -4.96 3.69 -0.74
C ALA A 65 -3.66 4.03 0.02
N ASN A 66 -3.79 4.45 1.27
CA ASN A 66 -2.65 4.61 2.19
C ASN A 66 -3.01 4.16 3.61
N PHE A 67 -2.04 3.59 4.31
CA PHE A 67 -2.20 3.06 5.66
C PHE A 67 -0.87 3.07 6.41
N GLY A 68 -0.92 2.83 7.71
CA GLY A 68 0.24 2.61 8.56
C GLY A 68 0.02 1.51 9.58
N LEU A 69 1.09 0.82 9.94
CA LEU A 69 1.17 -0.14 11.04
C LEU A 69 1.52 0.62 12.32
N ARG A 70 0.55 0.74 13.21
CA ARG A 70 0.68 1.46 14.47
C ARG A 70 0.92 0.48 15.61
N THR A 71 1.93 0.74 16.41
CA THR A 71 2.21 0.00 17.65
C THR A 71 1.17 0.33 18.74
N PRO A 72 0.99 -0.52 19.76
CA PRO A 72 0.10 -0.23 20.90
C PRO A 72 0.39 1.10 21.61
N GLY A 73 1.63 1.58 21.57
CA GLY A 73 2.05 2.89 22.09
C GLY A 73 1.66 4.08 21.20
N GLY A 74 0.94 3.86 20.11
CA GLY A 74 0.46 4.91 19.19
C GLY A 74 1.46 5.35 18.12
N ARG A 75 2.69 4.81 18.12
CA ARG A 75 3.72 5.16 17.13
C ARG A 75 3.56 4.31 15.85
N PHE A 76 3.57 4.97 14.69
CA PHE A 76 3.67 4.30 13.40
C PHE A 76 5.08 3.72 13.21
N ALA A 77 5.13 2.49 12.71
CA ALA A 77 6.37 1.91 12.23
C ALA A 77 6.68 2.43 10.83
N ASP A 78 7.95 2.70 10.55
CA ASP A 78 8.44 2.98 9.19
C ASP A 78 8.76 1.65 8.48
N THR A 79 9.32 0.69 9.23
CA THR A 79 9.60 -0.68 8.77
C THR A 79 9.26 -1.69 9.87
N LEU A 80 9.04 -2.93 9.47
CA LEU A 80 8.96 -4.06 10.37
C LEU A 80 10.34 -4.61 10.74
N PRO A 81 10.48 -5.28 11.89
CA PRO A 81 11.67 -6.03 12.23
C PRO A 81 12.05 -7.03 11.15
N LYS A 82 13.36 -7.26 10.98
CA LYS A 82 13.89 -8.19 9.97
C LYS A 82 13.20 -9.55 10.04
N GLY A 83 12.67 -9.99 8.90
CA GLY A 83 11.99 -11.28 8.76
C GLY A 83 10.49 -11.25 9.04
N TYR A 84 9.94 -10.14 9.54
CA TYR A 84 8.49 -9.97 9.64
C TYR A 84 7.94 -9.31 8.39
N ARG A 85 6.80 -9.84 7.93
CA ARG A 85 6.07 -9.33 6.77
C ARG A 85 4.58 -9.40 7.03
N TYR A 86 3.84 -8.65 6.24
CA TYR A 86 2.39 -8.79 6.13
C TYR A 86 2.03 -8.91 4.66
N GLN A 87 0.85 -9.47 4.41
CA GLN A 87 0.32 -9.59 3.07
C GLN A 87 -0.65 -8.45 2.77
N ILE A 88 -0.61 -7.94 1.55
CA ILE A 88 -1.60 -7.02 1.00
C ILE A 88 -2.35 -7.77 -0.10
N GLU A 89 -3.69 -7.75 0.00
CA GLU A 89 -4.58 -8.18 -1.06
C GLU A 89 -5.25 -6.93 -1.66
N ILE A 90 -5.08 -6.72 -2.96
CA ILE A 90 -5.64 -5.61 -3.75
C ILE A 90 -6.48 -6.24 -4.86
N PRO A 91 -7.61 -5.65 -5.29
CA PRO A 91 -8.24 -6.06 -6.54
C PRO A 91 -7.22 -6.08 -7.69
N HIS A 92 -7.34 -7.01 -8.63
CA HIS A 92 -6.49 -6.95 -9.82
C HIS A 92 -6.88 -5.73 -10.67
N LEU A 93 -5.95 -4.78 -10.82
CA LEU A 93 -6.18 -3.54 -11.54
C LEU A 93 -5.37 -3.52 -12.85
N PRO A 94 -5.86 -2.84 -13.90
CA PRO A 94 -5.05 -2.56 -15.08
C PRO A 94 -3.81 -1.74 -14.72
N GLY A 95 -2.67 -2.13 -15.31
CA GLY A 95 -1.36 -1.55 -15.03
C GLY A 95 -0.57 -2.33 -13.98
N LYS A 96 0.60 -1.79 -13.62
CA LYS A 96 1.44 -2.31 -12.53
C LYS A 96 1.00 -1.72 -11.20
N THR A 97 1.03 -2.53 -10.15
CA THR A 97 0.84 -2.05 -8.78
C THR A 97 2.17 -1.54 -8.26
N VAL A 98 2.16 -0.35 -7.65
CA VAL A 98 3.35 0.32 -7.12
C VAL A 98 3.14 0.75 -5.67
N TYR A 99 4.22 1.02 -4.97
CA TYR A 99 4.19 1.67 -3.66
C TYR A 99 5.31 2.70 -3.53
N PHE A 100 5.16 3.64 -2.59
CA PHE A 100 6.22 4.58 -2.22
C PHE A 100 6.92 4.09 -0.94
N ASP A 101 8.24 3.93 -0.98
CA ASP A 101 9.05 3.42 0.14
C ASP A 101 9.54 4.51 1.11
N GLY A 102 9.06 5.75 0.95
CA GLY A 102 9.56 6.94 1.65
C GLY A 102 10.67 7.68 0.88
N SER A 103 11.27 7.07 -0.13
CA SER A 103 12.33 7.67 -0.96
C SER A 103 12.02 7.67 -2.45
N ARG A 104 11.39 6.61 -2.95
CA ARG A 104 11.08 6.43 -4.38
C ARG A 104 9.88 5.51 -4.57
N VAL A 105 9.31 5.59 -5.77
CA VAL A 105 8.28 4.66 -6.22
C VAL A 105 8.94 3.36 -6.66
N ARG A 106 8.33 2.24 -6.27
CA ARG A 106 8.76 0.89 -6.67
C ARG A 106 7.56 0.06 -7.10
N GLU A 107 7.82 -0.91 -7.95
CA GLU A 107 6.85 -1.97 -8.24
C GLU A 107 6.59 -2.77 -6.96
N LEU A 108 5.32 -3.02 -6.66
CA LEU A 108 4.91 -3.80 -5.50
C LEU A 108 5.21 -5.28 -5.80
N PRO A 109 6.09 -5.96 -5.05
CA PRO A 109 6.45 -7.34 -5.33
C PRO A 109 5.28 -8.26 -4.98
N GLY A 110 4.69 -8.87 -6.00
CA GLY A 110 3.51 -9.71 -5.82
C GLY A 110 3.12 -10.46 -7.07
N LYS A 111 1.99 -11.14 -7.00
CA LYS A 111 1.42 -11.91 -8.11
C LYS A 111 -0.09 -11.78 -8.16
N VAL A 112 -0.65 -12.01 -9.33
CA VAL A 112 -2.10 -12.12 -9.50
C VAL A 112 -2.54 -13.52 -9.08
N ASP A 113 -3.57 -13.59 -8.26
CA ASP A 113 -4.25 -14.81 -7.85
C ASP A 113 -5.77 -14.60 -7.96
N GLY A 114 -6.38 -15.22 -8.97
CA GLY A 114 -7.77 -14.97 -9.33
C GLY A 114 -8.02 -13.50 -9.68
N ASN A 115 -8.92 -12.86 -8.95
CA ASN A 115 -9.29 -11.45 -9.14
C ASN A 115 -8.51 -10.47 -8.25
N LYS A 116 -7.42 -10.93 -7.61
CA LYS A 116 -6.62 -10.13 -6.69
C LYS A 116 -5.16 -10.10 -7.10
N PHE A 117 -4.50 -9.00 -6.78
CA PHE A 117 -3.05 -8.92 -6.65
C PHE A 117 -2.67 -9.13 -5.19
N ILE A 118 -1.76 -10.08 -4.94
CA ILE A 118 -1.29 -10.44 -3.61
C ILE A 118 0.20 -10.12 -3.52
N ALA A 119 0.58 -9.32 -2.54
CA ALA A 119 1.96 -8.90 -2.28
C ALA A 119 2.34 -9.09 -0.81
N GLU A 120 3.63 -9.20 -0.54
CA GLU A 120 4.18 -9.16 0.80
C GLU A 120 5.04 -7.91 0.97
N LEU A 121 4.91 -7.23 2.10
CA LEU A 121 5.73 -6.09 2.46
C LEU A 121 6.23 -6.19 3.91
N ASP A 122 7.36 -5.55 4.14
CA ASP A 122 7.94 -5.29 5.46
C ASP A 122 7.97 -3.80 5.81
N LEU A 123 7.30 -2.95 5.02
CA LEU A 123 7.18 -1.52 5.28
C LEU A 123 6.01 -1.21 6.21
N GLY A 124 6.20 -0.24 7.10
CA GLY A 124 5.17 0.08 8.07
C GLY A 124 4.07 0.98 7.51
N ASP A 125 4.36 1.86 6.55
CA ASP A 125 3.39 2.85 6.08
C ASP A 125 3.43 3.19 4.58
N PRO A 126 3.32 2.20 3.67
CA PRO A 126 3.44 2.43 2.25
C PRO A 126 2.14 2.96 1.60
N PRO A 127 2.15 4.15 0.98
CA PRO A 127 1.14 4.54 0.01
C PRO A 127 1.15 3.56 -1.16
N ILE A 128 -0.02 3.09 -1.56
CA ILE A 128 -0.20 2.12 -2.64
C ILE A 128 -0.83 2.83 -3.83
N GLY A 129 -0.29 2.57 -5.02
CA GLY A 129 -0.77 3.13 -6.28
C GLY A 129 -0.78 2.10 -7.40
N LYS A 130 -1.23 2.53 -8.56
CA LYS A 130 -1.14 1.79 -9.80
C LYS A 130 -0.65 2.69 -10.92
N THR A 131 0.07 2.14 -11.88
CA THR A 131 0.40 2.88 -13.10
C THR A 131 -0.85 3.06 -13.96
N THR A 132 -0.95 4.22 -14.60
CA THR A 132 -1.91 4.54 -15.63
C THR A 132 -1.14 4.93 -16.88
N GLY A 133 -1.45 4.30 -17.99
CA GLY A 133 -0.86 4.52 -19.30
C GLY A 133 -1.82 4.06 -20.37
#